data_AF-A0A7L3NV22-F1
#
_entry.id   AF-A0A7L3NV22-F1
#
_cell.length_a   1.000
_cell.length_b   1.000
_cell.length_c   1.000
_cell.angle_alpha   90.00
_cell.angle_beta   90.00
_cell.angle_gamma   90.00
#
_symmetry.space_group_name_H-M   'P 1'
#
loop_
_entity.id
_entity.type
_entity.pdbx_description
1 polymer ?
#
loop_
_entity_poly.entity_id
_entity_poly.type
_entity_poly.pdbx_seq_one_letter_code
_entity_poly.pdbx_strand_id
1 'polypeptide(L)'
;GYCGTMIIEDEDAAIGLTLDDTKPDGSFPAIIGFILARKCRRLTGLTKEERKTRLCELYAKVLGSEEALHPVHYEEKNWCEEQYSGGCYTAYFPPDVTYCLSPSRIIRQPVGRIYFAGTETATEWSGYMEGAVQAGERAAREV
;
A
#
# COMPACT_ATOMS: atom_id res chain seq x y z
N GLY A 1 12.94 3.99 -23.84
CA GLY A 1 11.55 4.00 -23.33
C GLY A 1 11.59 4.14 -21.83
N TYR A 2 10.53 4.71 -21.23
CA TYR A 2 10.39 4.79 -19.78
C TYR A 2 9.99 3.42 -19.23
N CYS A 3 10.52 3.04 -18.06
CA CYS A 3 10.18 1.78 -17.39
C CYS A 3 8.96 1.90 -16.44
N GLY A 4 8.22 3.02 -16.51
CA GLY A 4 7.07 3.31 -15.64
C GLY A 4 7.40 3.61 -14.17
N THR A 5 8.65 3.47 -13.74
CA THR A 5 9.06 3.82 -12.37
C THR A 5 9.35 5.31 -12.26
N MET A 6 8.59 5.99 -11.40
CA MET A 6 8.82 7.41 -11.07
C MET A 6 8.90 7.57 -9.55
N ILE A 7 9.98 8.20 -9.08
CA ILE A 7 10.14 8.69 -7.71
C ILE A 7 9.91 10.19 -7.76
N ILE A 8 8.81 10.64 -7.15
CA ILE A 8 8.34 12.03 -7.22
C ILE A 8 8.52 12.66 -5.85
N GLU A 9 9.61 13.41 -5.68
CA GLU A 9 9.93 14.15 -4.46
C GLU A 9 9.30 15.56 -4.50
N ASP A 10 7.98 15.61 -4.41
CA ASP A 10 7.21 16.86 -4.34
C ASP A 10 6.12 16.72 -3.26
N GLU A 11 6.06 17.66 -2.31
CA GLU A 11 5.08 17.64 -1.22
C GLU A 11 3.64 17.86 -1.71
N ASP A 12 3.49 18.58 -2.81
CA ASP A 12 2.21 18.91 -3.44
C ASP A 12 1.75 17.82 -4.42
N ALA A 13 2.69 17.00 -4.93
CA ALA A 13 2.34 15.86 -5.77
C ALA A 13 1.49 14.83 -5.01
N ALA A 14 0.43 14.34 -5.64
CA ALA A 14 -0.46 13.34 -5.05
C ALA A 14 0.23 11.99 -4.80
N ILE A 15 1.18 11.62 -5.67
CA ILE A 15 1.86 10.32 -5.68
C ILE A 15 3.36 10.54 -5.54
N GLY A 16 4.01 9.73 -4.70
CA GLY A 16 5.48 9.75 -4.52
C GLY A 16 6.21 8.61 -5.23
N LEU A 17 5.54 7.49 -5.49
CA LEU A 17 6.11 6.32 -6.14
C LEU A 17 5.12 5.70 -7.12
N THR A 18 5.63 5.34 -8.29
CA THR A 18 4.90 4.60 -9.32
C THR A 18 5.71 3.45 -9.89
N LEU A 19 5.02 2.48 -10.49
CA LEU A 19 5.58 1.36 -11.23
C LEU A 19 4.73 1.10 -12.48
N ASP A 20 5.31 0.40 -13.45
CA ASP A 20 4.57 -0.14 -14.60
C ASP A 20 3.71 -1.35 -14.15
N ASP A 21 2.42 -1.34 -14.49
CA ASP A 21 1.45 -2.43 -14.26
C ASP A 21 0.93 -3.03 -15.58
N THR A 22 1.63 -2.77 -16.69
CA THR A 22 1.38 -3.39 -17.98
C THR A 22 1.46 -4.92 -17.86
N LYS A 23 0.55 -5.63 -18.52
CA LYS A 23 0.51 -7.10 -18.43
C LYS A 23 1.76 -7.71 -19.09
N PRO A 24 2.17 -8.92 -18.70
CA PRO A 24 3.39 -9.55 -19.22
C PRO A 24 3.41 -9.76 -20.74
N ASP A 25 2.23 -9.82 -21.37
CA ASP A 25 2.07 -9.93 -22.83
C ASP A 25 2.10 -8.56 -23.55
N GLY A 26 2.32 -7.47 -22.82
CA GLY A 26 2.31 -6.09 -23.34
C GLY A 26 0.92 -5.50 -23.51
N SER A 27 -0.14 -6.25 -23.19
CA SER A 27 -1.51 -5.73 -23.23
C SER A 27 -1.83 -4.88 -22.00
N PHE A 28 -2.84 -4.02 -22.13
CA PHE A 28 -3.31 -3.10 -21.07
C PHE A 28 -2.18 -2.29 -20.40
N PRO A 29 -1.56 -1.33 -21.13
CA PRO A 29 -0.57 -0.44 -20.54
C PRO A 29 -1.14 0.32 -19.35
N ALA A 30 -0.48 0.25 -18.20
CA ALA A 30 -0.98 0.83 -16.95
C ALA A 30 0.17 1.32 -16.06
N ILE A 31 -0.10 2.35 -15.26
CA ILE A 31 0.82 2.86 -14.24
C ILE A 31 0.12 2.71 -12.90
N ILE A 32 0.73 1.94 -12.00
CA ILE A 32 0.29 1.89 -10.60
C ILE A 32 1.01 2.97 -9.81
N GLY A 33 0.28 3.65 -8.93
CA GLY A 33 0.85 4.68 -8.07
C GLY A 33 0.23 4.70 -6.69
N PHE A 34 1.02 5.10 -5.70
CA PHE A 34 0.62 5.06 -4.30
C PHE A 34 0.42 6.47 -3.73
N ILE A 35 -0.79 6.73 -3.22
CA ILE A 35 -1.09 7.92 -2.43
C ILE A 35 -0.87 7.57 -0.95
N LEU A 36 0.25 8.03 -0.37
CA LEU A 36 0.71 7.57 0.94
C LEU A 36 0.41 8.56 2.08
N ALA A 37 0.15 8.00 3.27
CA ALA A 37 0.08 8.71 4.55
C ALA A 37 -0.85 9.94 4.55
N ARG A 38 -0.32 11.13 4.87
CA ARG A 38 -1.10 12.38 4.97
C ARG A 38 -1.75 12.76 3.64
N LYS A 39 -1.12 12.43 2.50
CA LYS A 39 -1.65 12.73 1.17
C LYS A 39 -2.98 12.01 0.92
N CYS A 40 -3.10 10.76 1.38
CA CYS A 40 -4.34 9.99 1.28
C CYS A 40 -5.49 10.72 1.96
N ARG A 41 -5.32 11.10 3.24
CA ARG A 41 -6.35 11.83 4.01
C ARG A 41 -6.74 13.19 3.42
N ARG A 42 -5.84 13.86 2.69
CA ARG A 42 -6.15 15.13 2.00
C ARG A 42 -6.97 14.89 0.73
N LEU A 43 -6.72 13.78 0.04
CA LEU A 43 -7.32 13.45 -1.25
C LEU A 43 -8.59 12.60 -1.15
N THR A 44 -8.91 12.04 0.02
CA THR A 44 -10.16 11.30 0.27
C THR A 44 -11.41 12.17 0.10
N GLY A 45 -11.31 13.47 0.38
CA GLY A 45 -12.44 14.40 0.22
C GLY A 45 -12.79 14.74 -1.24
N LEU A 46 -11.94 14.36 -2.20
CA LEU A 46 -12.19 14.56 -3.63
C LEU A 46 -13.04 13.43 -4.20
N THR A 47 -13.63 13.66 -5.37
CA THR A 47 -14.27 12.62 -6.17
C THR A 47 -13.23 11.76 -6.91
N LYS A 48 -13.64 10.58 -7.37
CA LYS A 48 -12.80 9.68 -8.19
C LYS A 48 -12.26 10.40 -9.44
N GLU A 49 -13.09 11.19 -10.12
CA GLU A 49 -12.71 11.93 -11.33
C GLU A 49 -11.75 13.10 -11.06
N GLU A 50 -11.90 13.80 -9.95
CA GLU A 50 -10.96 14.86 -9.55
C GLU A 50 -9.59 14.28 -9.21
N ARG A 51 -9.54 13.14 -8.51
CA ARG A 51 -8.29 12.41 -8.27
C ARG A 51 -7.65 11.98 -9.58
N LYS A 52 -8.41 11.31 -10.45
CA LYS A 52 -7.96 10.88 -11.78
C LYS A 52 -7.33 12.02 -12.58
N THR A 53 -8.02 13.16 -12.67
CA THR A 53 -7.53 14.34 -13.40
C THR A 53 -6.19 14.82 -12.85
N ARG A 54 -6.08 14.99 -11.52
CA ARG A 54 -4.82 15.41 -10.88
C ARG A 54 -3.68 14.43 -11.08
N LEU A 55 -3.97 13.13 -11.08
CA LEU A 55 -2.97 12.08 -11.34
C LEU A 55 -2.47 12.17 -12.79
N CYS A 56 -3.37 12.35 -13.76
CA CYS A 56 -3.01 12.48 -15.17
C CYS A 56 -2.15 13.72 -15.43
N GLU A 57 -2.52 14.87 -14.85
CA GLU A 57 -1.72 16.11 -14.92
C GLU A 57 -0.33 15.93 -14.32
N LEU A 58 -0.23 15.24 -13.17
CA LEU A 58 1.04 14.91 -12.55
C LEU A 58 1.90 14.03 -13.46
N TYR A 59 1.33 12.97 -14.02
CA TYR A 59 2.06 12.06 -14.92
C TYR A 59 2.48 12.75 -16.21
N ALA A 60 1.64 13.61 -16.79
CA ALA A 60 2.00 14.39 -17.97
C ALA A 60 3.19 15.31 -17.70
N LYS A 61 3.23 15.95 -16.53
CA LYS A 61 4.35 16.79 -16.10
C LYS A 61 5.64 15.97 -15.88
N VAL A 62 5.54 14.83 -15.20
CA VAL A 62 6.72 14.01 -14.83
C VAL A 62 7.30 13.27 -16.03
N LEU A 63 6.44 12.73 -16.90
CA LEU A 63 6.86 12.02 -18.12
C LEU A 63 7.18 12.99 -19.28
N GLY A 64 6.74 14.25 -19.19
CA GLY A 64 6.87 15.22 -20.27
C GLY A 64 6.05 14.83 -21.51
N SER A 65 4.90 14.17 -21.31
CA SER A 65 4.06 13.65 -22.39
C SER A 65 2.57 13.98 -22.17
N GLU A 66 1.93 14.57 -23.17
CA GLU A 66 0.49 14.85 -23.17
C GLU A 66 -0.34 13.56 -23.26
N GLU A 67 0.25 12.44 -23.70
CA GLU A 67 -0.46 11.14 -23.77
C GLU A 67 -0.96 10.70 -22.39
N ALA A 68 -0.27 11.10 -21.32
CA ALA A 68 -0.69 10.81 -19.95
C ALA A 68 -1.98 11.53 -19.53
N LEU A 69 -2.43 12.56 -20.28
CA LEU A 69 -3.70 13.26 -20.04
C LEU A 69 -4.92 12.49 -20.57
N HIS A 70 -4.71 11.42 -21.34
CA HIS A 70 -5.77 10.70 -22.04
C HIS A 70 -5.90 9.24 -21.57
N PRO A 71 -6.24 8.98 -20.29
CA PRO A 71 -6.41 7.62 -19.79
C PRO A 71 -7.66 6.96 -20.39
N VAL A 72 -7.51 5.73 -20.87
CA VAL A 72 -8.64 4.92 -21.36
C VAL A 72 -9.47 4.31 -20.22
N HIS A 73 -8.86 4.13 -19.04
CA HIS A 73 -9.50 3.52 -17.88
C HIS A 73 -8.81 3.99 -16.58
N TYR A 74 -9.53 3.95 -15.45
CA TYR A 74 -9.00 4.36 -14.14
C TYR A 74 -9.66 3.57 -13.00
N GLU A 75 -8.82 2.93 -12.18
CA GLU A 75 -9.25 2.25 -10.95
C GLU A 75 -8.42 2.70 -9.75
N GLU A 76 -9.08 2.74 -8.60
CA GLU A 76 -8.47 3.12 -7.33
C GLU A 76 -9.11 2.34 -6.18
N LYS A 77 -8.35 2.11 -5.10
CA LYS A 77 -8.86 1.51 -3.87
C LYS A 77 -8.34 2.28 -2.66
N ASN A 78 -9.26 2.86 -1.89
CA ASN A 78 -8.94 3.44 -0.59
C ASN A 78 -9.04 2.38 0.51
N TRP A 79 -7.90 1.87 0.95
CA TRP A 79 -7.84 0.89 2.04
C TRP A 79 -8.16 1.46 3.43
N CYS A 80 -8.13 2.78 3.59
CA CYS A 80 -8.49 3.42 4.87
C CYS A 80 -9.99 3.36 5.17
N GLU A 81 -10.84 3.11 4.16
CA GLU A 81 -12.29 2.97 4.31
C GLU A 81 -12.72 1.52 4.56
N GLU A 82 -11.79 0.56 4.44
CA GLU A 82 -12.09 -0.86 4.61
C GLU A 82 -12.21 -1.22 6.10
N GLN A 83 -13.45 -1.34 6.58
CA GLN A 83 -13.74 -1.66 7.98
C GLN A 83 -13.05 -2.96 8.47
N TYR A 84 -12.89 -3.95 7.59
CA TYR A 84 -12.28 -5.24 7.94
C TYR A 84 -10.75 -5.25 7.81
N SER A 85 -10.14 -4.18 7.31
CA SER A 85 -8.67 -4.04 7.22
C SER A 85 -8.14 -2.95 8.15
N GLY A 86 -8.82 -1.80 8.23
CA GLY A 86 -8.39 -0.62 8.99
C GLY A 86 -7.32 0.23 8.29
N GLY A 87 -6.77 -0.24 7.17
CA GLY A 87 -5.75 0.45 6.38
C GLY A 87 -4.83 -0.53 5.63
N CYS A 88 -3.79 0.00 5.01
CA CYS A 88 -2.72 -0.77 4.36
C CYS A 88 -1.37 -0.05 4.48
N TYR A 89 -0.22 -0.73 4.32
CA TYR A 89 -0.09 -2.18 4.03
C TYR A 89 -0.23 -3.05 5.28
N THR A 90 0.20 -2.54 6.43
CA THR A 90 0.22 -3.26 7.71
C THR A 90 0.12 -2.28 8.87
N ALA A 91 -0.04 -2.80 10.09
CA ALA A 91 0.02 -2.01 11.30
C ALA A 91 1.43 -1.43 11.52
N TYR A 92 1.51 -0.20 12.02
CA TYR A 92 2.76 0.41 12.44
C TYR A 92 2.75 0.60 13.96
N PHE A 93 3.93 0.48 14.57
CA PHE A 93 4.09 0.72 16.00
C PHE A 93 4.51 2.17 16.24
N PRO A 94 3.74 2.96 17.01
CA PRO A 94 4.21 4.25 17.47
C PRO A 94 5.39 4.09 18.46
N PRO A 95 6.20 5.14 18.67
CA PRO A 95 7.45 5.04 19.44
C PRO A 95 7.29 4.53 20.87
N ASP A 96 6.19 4.91 21.52
CA ASP A 96 5.83 4.54 22.90
C ASP A 96 5.52 3.04 23.05
N VAL A 97 4.83 2.44 22.07
CA VAL A 97 4.48 1.02 22.07
C VAL A 97 5.71 0.15 21.84
N THR A 98 6.62 0.57 20.96
CA THR A 98 7.83 -0.18 20.64
C THR A 98 8.77 -0.31 21.84
N TYR A 99 8.91 0.77 22.62
CA TYR A 99 9.81 0.81 23.77
C TYR A 99 9.24 0.06 24.98
N CYS A 100 7.94 0.18 25.25
CA CYS A 100 7.35 -0.33 26.50
C CYS A 100 6.94 -1.80 26.44
N LEU A 101 6.65 -2.37 25.26
CA LEU A 101 5.92 -3.65 25.17
C LEU A 101 6.70 -4.80 24.55
N SER A 102 7.94 -4.61 24.10
CA SER A 102 8.68 -5.60 23.28
C SER A 102 7.73 -6.32 22.30
N PRO A 103 7.11 -5.57 21.35
CA PRO A 103 5.92 -6.02 20.63
C PRO A 103 6.10 -7.40 20.00
N SER A 104 7.30 -7.67 19.49
CA SER A 104 7.68 -8.95 18.90
C SER A 104 7.34 -10.19 19.75
N ARG A 105 7.38 -10.11 21.09
CA ARG A 105 7.07 -11.25 21.95
C ARG A 105 5.58 -11.34 22.31
N ILE A 106 4.94 -10.20 22.55
CA ILE A 106 3.56 -10.15 23.05
C ILE A 106 2.56 -10.40 21.92
N ILE A 107 2.80 -9.86 20.72
CA ILE A 107 1.85 -9.88 19.59
C ILE A 107 1.45 -11.28 19.11
N ARG A 108 2.26 -12.30 19.43
CA ARG A 108 2.04 -13.69 19.04
C ARG A 108 1.94 -14.65 20.23
N GLN A 109 1.83 -14.14 21.45
CA GLN A 109 1.71 -14.97 22.64
C GLN A 109 0.31 -15.62 22.69
N PRO A 110 0.20 -16.96 22.79
CA PRO A 110 -1.09 -17.62 22.91
C PRO A 110 -1.82 -17.21 24.19
N VAL A 111 -3.14 -17.08 24.10
CA VAL A 111 -4.02 -16.82 25.25
C VAL A 111 -4.98 -18.00 25.40
N GLY A 112 -4.66 -18.91 26.32
CA GLY A 112 -5.41 -20.15 26.50
C GLY A 112 -5.29 -21.05 25.27
N ARG A 113 -6.40 -21.25 24.55
CA ARG A 113 -6.46 -22.03 23.29
C ARG A 113 -6.54 -21.14 22.05
N ILE A 114 -6.29 -19.85 22.20
CA ILE A 114 -6.31 -18.88 21.11
C ILE A 114 -4.86 -18.63 20.67
N TYR A 115 -4.58 -18.90 19.40
CA TYR A 115 -3.30 -18.68 18.75
C TYR A 115 -3.45 -17.57 17.70
N PHE A 116 -2.47 -16.68 17.61
CA PHE A 116 -2.54 -15.48 16.78
C PHE A 116 -1.64 -15.64 15.55
N ALA A 117 -2.23 -15.59 14.36
CA ALA A 117 -1.53 -15.53 13.07
C ALA A 117 -1.56 -14.08 12.51
N GLY A 118 -1.44 -13.93 11.19
CA GLY A 118 -1.42 -12.62 10.53
C GLY A 118 0.00 -12.10 10.35
N THR A 119 0.22 -11.34 9.28
CA THR A 119 1.57 -10.91 8.87
C THR A 119 2.28 -10.07 9.92
N GLU A 120 1.52 -9.37 10.77
CA GLU A 120 2.02 -8.60 11.92
C GLU A 120 2.75 -9.48 12.95
N THR A 121 2.41 -10.78 13.03
CA THR A 121 3.03 -11.72 13.99
C THR A 121 4.29 -12.40 13.46
N ALA A 122 4.60 -12.22 12.17
CA ALA A 122 5.73 -12.83 11.48
C ALA A 122 7.08 -12.35 12.02
N THR A 123 8.11 -13.17 11.88
CA THR A 123 9.50 -12.77 12.19
C THR A 123 10.28 -12.36 10.94
N GLU A 124 9.79 -12.73 9.77
CA GLU A 124 10.40 -12.43 8.48
C GLU A 124 9.32 -11.82 7.58
N TRP A 125 9.68 -10.74 6.87
CA TRP A 125 8.78 -10.03 5.95
C TRP A 125 7.40 -9.69 6.55
N SER A 126 7.37 -9.30 7.82
CA SER A 126 6.16 -8.80 8.47
C SER A 126 5.60 -7.60 7.70
N GLY A 127 4.29 -7.63 7.44
CA GLY A 127 3.58 -6.65 6.60
C GLY A 127 3.42 -7.07 5.13
N TYR A 128 3.99 -8.21 4.72
CA TYR A 128 3.87 -8.76 3.38
C TYR A 128 3.08 -10.06 3.36
N MET A 129 2.72 -10.51 2.15
CA MET A 129 2.09 -11.82 1.95
C MET A 129 2.96 -12.96 2.48
N GLU A 130 4.29 -12.86 2.33
CA GLU A 130 5.25 -13.84 2.87
C GLU A 130 5.11 -14.00 4.39
N GLY A 131 5.07 -12.87 5.12
CA GLY A 131 4.85 -12.88 6.56
C GLY A 131 3.49 -13.49 6.94
N ALA A 132 2.46 -13.30 6.12
CA ALA A 132 1.14 -13.89 6.39
C ALA A 132 1.18 -15.43 6.31
N VAL A 133 1.87 -15.99 5.31
CA VAL A 133 2.08 -17.44 5.17
C VAL A 133 2.89 -17.97 6.35
N GLN A 134 4.03 -17.35 6.62
CA GLN A 134 4.94 -17.74 7.71
C GLN A 134 4.23 -17.77 9.07
N ALA A 135 3.50 -16.71 9.40
CA ALA A 135 2.73 -16.61 10.62
C ALA A 135 1.59 -17.62 10.71
N GLY A 136 0.89 -17.87 9.60
CA GLY A 136 -0.22 -18.82 9.50
C GLY A 136 0.22 -20.25 9.73
N GLU A 137 1.26 -20.70 9.03
CA GLU A 137 1.81 -22.05 9.22
C GLU A 137 2.33 -22.26 10.65
N ARG A 138 3.02 -21.25 11.22
CA ARG A 138 3.50 -21.33 12.60
C ARG A 138 2.32 -21.42 13.58
N ALA A 139 1.23 -20.68 13.36
CA ALA A 139 0.03 -20.78 14.22
C ALA A 139 -0.56 -22.19 14.20
N ALA A 140 -0.67 -22.77 13.00
CA ALA A 140 -1.22 -24.11 12.82
C ALA A 140 -0.34 -25.19 13.48
N ARG A 141 0.98 -25.00 13.54
CA ARG A 141 1.92 -25.91 14.23
C ARG A 141 1.90 -25.78 15.76
N GLU A 142 1.37 -24.68 16.31
CA GLU A 142 1.29 -24.45 17.75
C GLU A 142 0.01 -25.01 18.41
N VAL A 143 -1.03 -25.27 17.59
CA VAL A 143 -2.30 -25.90 17.97
C VAL A 143 -2.12 -27.40 18.15
#